data_AF-A0A7E4UY99-F1
#
_entry.id   AF-A0A7E4UY99-F1
#
_cell.length_a   1.000
_cell.length_b   1.000
_cell.length_c   1.000
_cell.angle_alpha   90.00
_cell.angle_beta   90.00
_cell.angle_gamma   90.00
#
_symmetry.space_group_name_H-M   'P 1'
#
loop_
_entity.id
_entity.type
_entity.pdbx_description
1 polymer ?
#
loop_
_entity_poly.entity_id
_entity_poly.type
_entity_poly.pdbx_seq_one_letter_code
_entity_poly.pdbx_strand_id
1 'polypeptide(L)'
;MAAMESSSSGFKASETTQWVSPIVGIILNCIEMYLVLFVTDKRMSAYKPILIQTCLIDIFNCITTFVTRFQLDYKEGNFYIIIGRLSFSNPKWLIDTFAQVWVFGLFYSVTTCPVQFVYRYIVLINNKPVSKVFYVGMMLIAFLFALIYTILNYCSFRFLQNIDGTEYILLIKDPNYANGIPAFIVTDVGSALLKVHLAIGLVMVTVAYGIMLYTSGRMWHKLVGLRTQMSAHLFRMQRQLNFTLLLNATIPCLSCLIPVAVSFILTFTRSNISGVGQVLSMIIIIYPVAHPLAAICVIRHYRRTCLLAFRKLLNLKGSKTDILGSEANSAKKQSTLGSYIYRTPNTTRWKNTNYLKPFCINNQVKVTQK
;
A
#
# COMPACT_ATOMS: atom_id res chain seq x y z
N MET A 1 5.49 10.42 37.63
CA MET A 1 6.14 9.15 37.25
C MET A 1 5.36 8.39 36.18
N ALA A 2 4.13 7.91 36.41
CA ALA A 2 3.40 7.08 35.43
C ALA A 2 3.22 7.72 34.03
N ALA A 3 2.95 9.03 33.93
CA ALA A 3 2.84 9.73 32.64
C ALA A 3 4.18 9.90 31.91
N MET A 4 5.29 10.05 32.66
CA MET A 4 6.65 10.13 32.09
C MET A 4 7.12 8.76 31.60
N GLU A 5 6.78 7.70 32.35
CA GLU A 5 7.11 6.31 31.99
C GLU A 5 6.32 5.84 30.77
N SER A 6 5.03 6.20 30.70
CA SER A 6 4.19 6.01 29.51
C SER A 6 4.74 6.72 28.27
N SER A 7 5.14 8.00 28.39
CA SER A 7 5.73 8.78 27.30
C SER A 7 7.03 8.17 26.77
N SER A 8 7.94 7.77 27.66
CA SER A 8 9.21 7.12 27.29
C SER A 8 9.00 5.75 26.62
N SER A 9 8.01 4.98 27.06
CA SER A 9 7.66 3.70 26.43
C SER A 9 7.08 3.89 25.02
N GLY A 10 6.22 4.90 24.83
CA GLY A 10 5.66 5.27 23.53
C GLY A 10 6.72 5.77 22.55
N PHE A 11 7.70 6.53 23.03
CA PHE A 11 8.82 6.98 22.21
C PHE A 11 9.66 5.82 21.68
N LYS A 12 10.10 4.90 22.56
CA LYS A 12 10.86 3.70 22.15
C LYS A 12 10.08 2.80 21.20
N ALA A 13 8.76 2.65 21.41
CA ALA A 13 7.89 1.91 20.51
C ALA A 13 7.80 2.58 19.12
N SER A 14 7.74 3.92 19.07
CA SER A 14 7.70 4.67 17.81
C SER A 14 9.00 4.49 17.03
N GLU A 15 10.11 4.58 17.76
CA GLU A 15 11.44 4.37 17.22
C GLU A 15 11.60 2.96 16.61
N THR A 16 11.16 1.93 17.34
CA THR A 16 11.20 0.54 16.86
C THR A 16 10.30 0.35 15.63
N THR A 17 9.12 0.97 15.65
CA THR A 17 8.16 0.93 14.52
C THR A 17 8.78 1.53 13.26
N GLN A 18 9.58 2.59 13.38
CA GLN A 18 10.27 3.22 12.24
C GLN A 18 11.35 2.36 11.60
N TRP A 19 11.95 1.44 12.36
CA TRP A 19 12.90 0.48 11.81
C TRP A 19 12.17 -0.66 11.12
N VAL A 20 11.19 -1.25 11.79
CA VAL A 20 10.61 -2.53 11.39
C VAL A 20 9.54 -2.35 10.33
N SER A 21 8.59 -1.42 10.52
CA SER A 21 7.42 -1.29 9.64
C SER A 21 7.79 -0.96 8.19
N PRO A 22 8.73 -0.05 7.88
CA PRO A 22 9.12 0.19 6.50
C PRO A 22 9.72 -1.03 5.80
N ILE A 23 10.55 -1.82 6.50
CA ILE A 23 11.15 -3.04 5.95
C ILE A 23 10.05 -4.06 5.63
N VAL A 24 9.16 -4.29 6.60
CA VAL A 24 8.01 -5.20 6.43
C VAL A 24 7.09 -4.71 5.30
N GLY A 25 6.83 -3.41 5.23
CA GLY A 25 6.03 -2.78 4.19
C GLY A 25 6.63 -2.96 2.80
N ILE A 26 7.94 -2.77 2.62
CA ILE A 26 8.62 -3.03 1.34
C ILE A 26 8.45 -4.49 0.93
N ILE A 27 8.70 -5.44 1.83
CA ILE A 27 8.58 -6.87 1.55
C ILE A 27 7.14 -7.22 1.13
N LEU A 28 6.14 -6.77 1.88
CA LEU A 28 4.73 -7.07 1.61
C LEU A 28 4.24 -6.44 0.31
N ASN A 29 4.62 -5.20 0.02
CA ASN A 29 4.26 -4.56 -1.25
C ASN A 29 4.97 -5.22 -2.44
N CYS A 30 6.20 -5.72 -2.27
CA CYS A 30 6.86 -6.53 -3.31
C CYS A 30 6.13 -7.85 -3.54
N ILE A 31 5.67 -8.51 -2.47
CA ILE A 31 4.85 -9.73 -2.58
C ILE A 31 3.53 -9.43 -3.26
N GLU A 32 2.81 -8.37 -2.86
CA GLU A 32 1.57 -7.96 -3.51
C GLU A 32 1.79 -7.68 -4.99
N MET A 33 2.83 -6.92 -5.33
CA MET A 33 3.18 -6.63 -6.72
C MET A 33 3.46 -7.90 -7.53
N TYR A 34 4.20 -8.87 -6.97
CA TYR A 34 4.38 -10.19 -7.60
C TYR A 34 3.04 -10.89 -7.85
N LEU A 35 2.14 -10.92 -6.87
CA LEU A 35 0.82 -11.52 -7.02
C LEU A 35 -0.01 -10.81 -8.09
N VAL A 36 0.08 -9.48 -8.16
CA VAL A 36 -0.61 -8.67 -9.17
C VAL A 36 -0.12 -9.00 -10.59
N LEU A 37 1.19 -9.18 -10.74
CA LEU A 37 1.80 -9.47 -12.03
C LEU A 37 1.48 -10.90 -12.49
N PHE A 38 1.70 -11.89 -11.63
CA PHE A 38 1.76 -13.29 -12.02
C PHE A 38 0.53 -14.14 -11.62
N VAL A 39 -0.28 -13.71 -10.65
CA VAL A 39 -1.37 -14.53 -10.08
C VAL A 39 -2.76 -13.98 -10.42
N THR A 40 -2.90 -12.68 -10.65
CA THR A 40 -4.19 -12.06 -10.96
C THR A 40 -4.86 -12.67 -12.19
N ASP A 41 -6.13 -13.06 -12.02
CA ASP A 41 -7.00 -13.58 -13.07
C ASP A 41 -7.16 -12.57 -14.22
N LYS A 42 -7.30 -13.07 -15.46
CA LYS A 42 -7.59 -12.25 -16.66
C LYS A 42 -8.81 -11.35 -16.45
N ARG A 43 -9.80 -11.79 -15.69
CA ARG A 43 -11.02 -11.00 -15.34
C ARG A 43 -10.72 -9.74 -14.53
N MET A 44 -9.58 -9.70 -13.85
CA MET A 44 -9.12 -8.57 -13.05
C MET A 44 -7.98 -7.79 -13.70
N SER A 45 -7.58 -8.16 -14.92
CA SER A 45 -6.44 -7.55 -15.60
C SER A 45 -6.59 -6.03 -15.78
N ALA A 46 -7.81 -5.52 -15.94
CA ALA A 46 -8.10 -4.09 -16.04
C ALA A 46 -7.74 -3.29 -14.78
N TYR A 47 -7.64 -3.94 -13.61
CA TYR A 47 -7.27 -3.34 -12.34
C TYR A 47 -5.77 -3.48 -12.01
N LYS A 48 -4.98 -4.18 -12.83
CA LYS A 48 -3.53 -4.30 -12.60
C LYS A 48 -2.81 -2.95 -12.53
N PRO A 49 -3.07 -1.96 -13.42
CA PRO A 49 -2.35 -0.69 -13.38
C PRO A 49 -2.49 0.03 -12.05
N ILE A 50 -3.71 0.06 -11.49
CA ILE A 50 -3.95 0.73 -10.21
C ILE A 50 -3.30 0.00 -9.04
N LEU A 51 -3.32 -1.34 -9.02
CA LEU A 51 -2.73 -2.12 -7.91
C LEU A 51 -1.21 -1.99 -7.91
N ILE A 52 -0.57 -2.09 -9.09
CA ILE A 52 0.87 -1.85 -9.23
C ILE A 52 1.22 -0.43 -8.79
N GLN A 53 0.44 0.56 -9.23
CA GLN A 53 0.65 1.95 -8.85
C GLN A 53 0.54 2.16 -7.33
N THR A 54 -0.40 1.51 -6.65
CA THR A 54 -0.49 1.58 -5.18
C THR A 54 0.75 0.97 -4.51
N CYS A 55 1.18 -0.22 -4.94
CA CYS A 55 2.40 -0.84 -4.39
C CYS A 55 3.64 0.06 -4.58
N LEU A 56 3.77 0.72 -5.73
CA LEU A 56 4.89 1.64 -5.99
C LEU A 56 4.89 2.85 -5.05
N ILE A 57 3.72 3.45 -4.80
CA ILE A 57 3.58 4.54 -3.83
C ILE A 57 3.91 4.05 -2.42
N ASP A 58 3.38 2.91 -2.01
CA ASP A 58 3.61 2.38 -0.66
C ASP A 58 5.10 2.04 -0.44
N ILE A 59 5.77 1.44 -1.44
CA ILE A 59 7.21 1.20 -1.41
C ILE A 59 7.98 2.53 -1.31
N PHE A 60 7.60 3.53 -2.11
CA PHE A 60 8.21 4.87 -2.02
C PHE A 60 8.09 5.44 -0.60
N ASN A 61 6.90 5.40 0.00
CA ASN A 61 6.68 5.88 1.36
C ASN A 61 7.43 5.09 2.42
N CYS A 62 7.56 3.77 2.27
CA CYS A 62 8.40 2.97 3.15
C CYS A 62 9.87 3.37 3.03
N ILE A 63 10.40 3.52 1.81
CA ILE A 63 11.80 3.93 1.61
C ILE A 63 12.04 5.30 2.24
N THR A 64 11.19 6.29 1.95
CA THR A 64 11.35 7.64 2.51
C THR A 64 11.28 7.60 4.04
N THR A 65 10.33 6.88 4.62
CA THR A 65 10.20 6.70 6.08
C THR A 65 11.42 6.02 6.68
N PHE A 66 11.96 4.99 6.04
CA PHE A 66 13.15 4.27 6.52
C PHE A 66 14.39 5.16 6.54
N VAL A 67 14.54 5.99 5.51
CA VAL A 67 15.69 6.91 5.40
C VAL A 67 15.53 8.12 6.32
N THR A 68 14.34 8.71 6.45
CA THR A 68 14.14 9.89 7.31
C THR A 68 14.02 9.54 8.79
N ARG A 69 13.40 8.39 9.11
CA ARG A 69 12.91 8.08 10.47
C ARG A 69 12.12 9.25 11.04
N PHE A 70 11.15 9.74 10.27
CA PHE A 70 10.41 10.94 10.65
C PHE A 70 9.62 10.70 11.95
N GLN A 71 9.57 11.69 12.83
CA GLN A 71 8.68 11.73 13.99
C GLN A 71 7.97 13.07 14.06
N LEU A 72 6.73 13.04 14.55
CA LEU A 72 5.97 14.24 14.90
C LEU A 72 6.09 14.47 16.40
N ASP A 73 6.22 15.74 16.79
CA ASP A 73 6.11 16.14 18.19
C ASP A 73 5.41 17.49 18.31
N TYR A 74 4.79 17.73 19.47
CA TYR A 74 4.02 18.93 19.77
C TYR A 74 4.45 19.47 21.13
N LYS A 75 5.08 20.64 21.17
CA LYS A 75 5.53 21.26 22.44
C LYS A 75 5.10 22.72 22.50
N GLU A 76 4.37 23.08 23.55
CA GLU A 76 3.89 24.45 23.79
C GLU A 76 3.18 25.06 22.56
N GLY A 77 2.46 24.19 21.84
CA GLY A 77 1.80 24.50 20.58
C GLY A 77 2.66 24.31 19.33
N ASN A 78 3.99 24.44 19.40
CA ASN A 78 4.87 24.29 18.25
C ASN A 78 4.76 22.88 17.65
N PHE A 79 4.75 22.82 16.32
CA PHE A 79 4.71 21.57 15.58
C PHE A 79 6.09 21.24 15.03
N TYR A 80 6.63 20.10 15.47
CA TYR A 80 7.94 19.61 15.10
C TYR A 80 7.82 18.41 14.16
N ILE A 81 8.61 18.44 13.09
CA ILE A 81 8.89 17.27 12.26
C ILE A 81 10.37 16.94 12.45
N ILE A 82 10.62 15.86 13.16
CA ILE A 82 11.94 15.36 13.54
C ILE A 82 12.41 14.35 12.50
N ILE A 83 13.68 14.43 12.10
CA ILE A 83 14.32 13.55 11.12
C ILE A 83 15.38 12.72 11.83
N GLY A 84 14.98 11.53 12.31
CA GLY A 84 15.77 10.71 13.24
C GLY A 84 17.14 10.25 12.72
N ARG A 85 17.43 10.27 11.41
CA ARG A 85 18.75 9.90 10.87
C ARG A 85 19.72 11.06 10.67
N LEU A 86 19.24 12.29 10.69
CA LEU A 86 20.08 13.46 10.46
C LEU A 86 20.33 14.19 11.77
N SER A 87 21.51 14.78 11.89
CA SER A 87 21.91 15.69 12.97
C SER A 87 22.02 17.12 12.47
N PHE A 88 22.07 18.09 13.39
CA PHE A 88 22.29 19.52 13.08
C PHE A 88 23.61 19.82 12.36
N SER A 89 24.57 18.90 12.36
CA SER A 89 25.81 19.02 11.58
C SER A 89 25.60 18.84 10.08
N ASN A 90 24.46 18.28 9.66
CA ASN A 90 24.13 18.16 8.24
C ASN A 90 23.69 19.51 7.67
N PRO A 91 23.95 19.76 6.38
CA PRO A 91 23.56 21.03 5.77
C PRO A 91 22.03 21.16 5.70
N LYS A 92 21.53 22.38 5.94
CA LYS A 92 20.09 22.72 5.95
C LYS A 92 19.32 22.16 4.75
N TRP A 93 19.86 22.33 3.54
CA TRP A 93 19.20 21.89 2.31
C TRP A 93 18.91 20.39 2.31
N LEU A 94 19.78 19.58 2.94
CA LEU A 94 19.61 18.14 3.03
C LEU A 94 18.42 17.80 3.92
N ILE A 95 18.41 18.36 5.13
CA ILE A 95 17.36 18.16 6.15
C ILE A 95 16.00 18.57 5.58
N ASP A 96 15.91 19.76 4.98
CA ASP A 96 14.69 20.23 4.34
C ASP A 96 14.25 19.30 3.21
N THR A 97 15.16 18.90 2.32
CA THR A 97 14.83 18.01 1.20
C THR A 97 14.26 16.69 1.70
N PHE A 98 14.86 16.09 2.73
CA PHE A 98 14.38 14.84 3.31
C PHE A 98 12.99 14.99 3.94
N ALA A 99 12.73 16.09 4.65
CA ALA A 99 11.40 16.39 5.17
C ALA A 99 10.37 16.60 4.05
N GLN A 100 10.71 17.37 3.00
CA GLN A 100 9.81 17.65 1.90
C GLN A 100 9.49 16.40 1.06
N VAL A 101 10.49 15.55 0.80
CA VAL A 101 10.29 14.28 0.08
C VAL A 101 9.34 13.35 0.85
N TRP A 102 9.45 13.32 2.18
CA TRP A 102 8.55 12.54 3.02
C TRP A 102 7.11 13.10 3.01
N VAL A 103 6.94 14.42 3.18
CA VAL A 103 5.62 15.08 3.11
C VAL A 103 4.98 14.90 1.73
N PHE A 104 5.77 15.01 0.67
CA PHE A 104 5.33 14.76 -0.70
C PHE A 104 4.76 13.35 -0.86
N GLY A 105 5.46 12.32 -0.37
CA GLY A 105 4.98 10.94 -0.44
C GLY A 105 3.65 10.73 0.27
N LEU A 106 3.52 11.28 1.48
CA LEU A 106 2.29 11.20 2.26
C LEU A 106 1.10 11.81 1.48
N PHE A 107 1.27 13.03 0.95
CA PHE A 107 0.20 13.73 0.24
C PHE A 107 -0.03 13.21 -1.18
N TYR A 108 0.98 12.64 -1.83
CA TYR A 108 0.81 11.94 -3.10
C TYR A 108 -0.05 10.67 -2.90
N SER A 109 0.10 9.99 -1.78
CA SER A 109 -0.78 8.86 -1.42
C SER A 109 -2.22 9.32 -1.23
N VAL A 110 -2.44 10.42 -0.50
CA VAL A 110 -3.79 10.99 -0.27
C VAL A 110 -4.46 11.42 -1.57
N THR A 111 -3.73 12.12 -2.45
CA THR A 111 -4.29 12.67 -3.70
C THR A 111 -4.52 11.61 -4.78
N THR A 112 -3.81 10.48 -4.73
CA THR A 112 -4.00 9.36 -5.67
C THR A 112 -5.12 8.40 -5.25
N CYS A 113 -5.50 8.36 -3.97
CA CYS A 113 -6.65 7.58 -3.49
C CYS A 113 -7.94 7.83 -4.30
N PRO A 114 -8.41 9.08 -4.49
CA PRO A 114 -9.58 9.37 -5.35
C PRO A 114 -9.45 8.84 -6.77
N VAL A 115 -8.26 8.98 -7.38
CA VAL A 115 -7.99 8.55 -8.75
C VAL A 115 -8.20 7.04 -8.90
N GLN A 116 -7.72 6.25 -7.93
CA GLN A 116 -7.91 4.80 -7.91
C GLN A 116 -9.39 4.43 -7.85
N PHE A 117 -10.20 5.14 -7.05
CA PHE A 117 -11.62 4.86 -6.91
C PHE A 117 -12.44 5.28 -8.13
N VAL A 118 -12.16 6.45 -8.69
CA VAL A 118 -12.77 6.92 -9.95
C VAL A 118 -12.43 5.94 -11.08
N TYR A 119 -11.17 5.52 -11.20
CA TYR A 119 -10.76 4.52 -12.18
C TYR A 119 -11.55 3.22 -12.01
N ARG A 120 -11.67 2.70 -10.78
CA ARG A 120 -12.42 1.46 -10.49
C ARG A 120 -13.88 1.58 -10.88
N TYR A 121 -14.50 2.72 -10.56
CA TYR A 121 -15.89 3.00 -10.89
C TYR A 121 -16.13 3.02 -12.41
N ILE A 122 -15.23 3.68 -13.17
CA ILE A 122 -15.32 3.74 -14.63
C ILE A 122 -15.16 2.34 -15.24
N VAL A 123 -14.19 1.55 -14.78
CA VAL A 123 -13.99 0.16 -15.26
C VAL A 123 -15.23 -0.70 -14.97
N LEU A 124 -15.86 -0.55 -13.80
CA LEU A 124 -17.07 -1.28 -13.45
C LEU A 124 -18.25 -0.94 -14.37
N ILE A 125 -18.39 0.33 -14.76
CA ILE A 125 -19.50 0.77 -15.64
C ILE A 125 -19.25 0.39 -17.09
N ASN A 126 -18.05 0.65 -17.59
CA ASN A 126 -17.75 0.52 -19.01
C ASN A 126 -17.32 -0.91 -19.39
N ASN A 127 -17.05 -1.77 -18.40
CA ASN A 127 -16.51 -3.13 -18.57
C ASN A 127 -15.27 -3.17 -19.49
N LYS A 128 -14.52 -2.06 -19.53
CA LYS A 128 -13.33 -1.82 -20.36
C LYS A 128 -12.31 -1.04 -19.54
N PRO A 129 -11.01 -1.26 -19.76
CA PRO A 129 -9.98 -0.46 -19.11
C PRO A 129 -10.10 1.00 -19.55
N VAL A 130 -9.79 1.90 -18.62
CA VAL A 130 -9.71 3.34 -18.92
C VAL A 130 -8.52 3.59 -19.86
N SER A 131 -8.64 4.56 -20.76
CA SER A 131 -7.52 4.99 -21.61
C SER A 131 -6.30 5.32 -20.76
N LYS A 132 -5.12 4.82 -21.16
CA LYS A 132 -3.85 5.08 -20.46
C LYS A 132 -3.58 6.58 -20.33
N VAL A 133 -3.85 7.34 -21.39
CA VAL A 133 -3.64 8.81 -21.41
C VAL A 133 -4.51 9.49 -20.36
N PHE A 134 -5.79 9.11 -20.27
CA PHE A 134 -6.70 9.67 -19.27
C PHE A 134 -6.28 9.31 -17.84
N TYR A 135 -5.86 8.06 -17.61
CA TYR A 135 -5.36 7.64 -16.30
C TYR A 135 -4.08 8.38 -15.90
N VAL A 136 -3.10 8.50 -16.80
CA VAL A 136 -1.88 9.27 -16.55
C VAL A 136 -2.21 10.75 -16.31
N GLY A 137 -3.16 11.33 -17.03
CA GLY A 137 -3.64 12.69 -16.79
C GLY A 137 -4.18 12.89 -15.38
N MET A 138 -5.02 11.97 -14.88
CA MET A 138 -5.51 12.04 -13.49
C MET A 138 -4.37 11.90 -12.47
N MET A 139 -3.39 11.03 -12.73
CA MET A 139 -2.21 10.85 -11.87
C MET A 139 -1.31 12.08 -11.85
N LEU A 140 -1.16 12.77 -12.99
CA LEU A 140 -0.43 14.04 -13.08
C LEU A 140 -1.12 15.14 -12.28
N ILE A 141 -2.46 15.22 -12.34
CA ILE A 141 -3.22 16.16 -11.52
C ILE A 141 -2.99 15.87 -10.02
N ALA A 142 -3.07 14.61 -9.60
CA ALA A 142 -2.79 14.22 -8.21
C ALA A 142 -1.36 14.59 -7.80
N PHE A 143 -0.38 14.35 -8.67
CA PHE A 143 1.01 14.74 -8.47
C PHE A 143 1.17 16.25 -8.26
N LEU A 144 0.52 17.07 -9.09
CA LEU A 144 0.57 18.53 -8.99
C LEU A 144 -0.04 19.03 -7.67
N PHE A 145 -1.17 18.47 -7.22
CA PHE A 145 -1.74 18.80 -5.91
C PHE A 145 -0.80 18.47 -4.75
N ALA A 146 -0.17 17.28 -4.78
CA ALA A 146 0.81 16.89 -3.77
C ALA A 146 2.05 17.81 -3.79
N LEU A 147 2.51 18.20 -4.97
CA LEU A 147 3.65 19.11 -5.14
C LEU A 147 3.34 20.51 -4.60
N ILE A 148 2.18 21.09 -4.93
CA ILE A 148 1.74 22.40 -4.42
C ILE A 148 1.68 22.37 -2.89
N TYR A 149 1.13 21.30 -2.31
CA TYR A 149 1.08 21.17 -0.85
C TYR A 149 2.47 21.05 -0.22
N THR A 150 3.39 20.36 -0.87
CA THR A 150 4.78 20.25 -0.40
C THR A 150 5.50 21.61 -0.44
N ILE A 151 5.25 22.42 -1.48
CA ILE A 151 5.77 23.79 -1.53
C ILE A 151 5.20 24.63 -0.37
N LEU A 152 3.90 24.50 -0.10
CA LEU A 152 3.29 25.17 1.04
C LEU A 152 3.92 24.72 2.37
N ASN A 153 4.17 23.41 2.54
CA ASN A 153 4.87 22.85 3.69
C ASN A 153 6.28 23.46 3.84
N TYR A 154 7.06 23.52 2.76
CA TYR A 154 8.38 24.14 2.77
C TYR A 154 8.35 25.61 3.21
N CYS A 155 7.33 26.37 2.79
CA CYS A 155 7.18 27.77 3.21
C CYS A 155 6.73 27.90 4.67
N SER A 156 5.91 26.96 5.17
CA SER A 156 5.39 26.97 6.54
C SER A 156 6.41 26.58 7.58
N PHE A 157 7.26 25.58 7.28
CA PHE A 157 8.24 25.05 8.22
C PHE A 157 9.61 25.68 8.01
N ARG A 158 10.32 25.90 9.11
CA ARG A 158 11.68 26.44 9.09
C ARG A 158 12.61 25.45 9.78
N PHE A 159 13.77 25.22 9.17
CA PHE A 159 14.87 24.56 9.85
C PHE A 159 15.53 25.56 10.82
N LEU A 160 15.65 25.17 12.09
CA LEU A 160 16.36 25.95 13.10
C LEU A 160 17.83 25.54 13.08
N GLN A 161 18.68 26.38 12.49
CA GLN A 161 20.13 26.11 12.44
C GLN A 161 20.84 26.50 13.74
N ASN A 162 20.24 27.39 14.55
CA ASN A 162 20.82 27.86 15.81
C ASN A 162 20.33 26.98 16.97
N ILE A 163 21.29 26.35 17.65
CA ILE A 163 21.10 25.44 18.80
C ILE A 163 20.64 26.20 20.06
N ASP A 164 20.59 27.54 20.02
CA ASP A 164 20.28 28.38 21.18
C ASP A 164 18.83 28.89 21.20
N GLY A 165 18.01 28.49 20.23
CA GLY A 165 16.60 28.87 20.15
C GLY A 165 15.74 28.22 21.23
N THR A 166 14.72 28.94 21.71
CA THR A 166 13.74 28.45 22.70
C THR A 166 13.13 27.10 22.29
N GLU A 167 12.90 26.89 20.99
CA GLU A 167 12.33 25.66 20.43
C GLU A 167 13.26 24.45 20.56
N TYR A 168 14.58 24.66 20.44
CA TYR A 168 15.59 23.64 20.69
C TYR A 168 15.66 23.30 22.19
N ILE A 169 15.63 24.33 23.04
CA ILE A 169 15.64 24.17 24.50
C ILE A 169 14.41 23.38 24.99
N LEU A 170 13.25 23.54 24.34
CA LEU A 170 12.06 22.75 24.67
C LEU A 170 12.23 21.26 24.37
N LEU A 171 12.92 20.91 23.28
CA LEU A 171 13.22 19.52 22.92
C LEU A 171 14.32 18.91 23.80
N ILE A 172 15.38 19.66 24.15
CA ILE A 172 16.47 19.12 24.98
C ILE A 172 16.03 18.79 26.40
N LYS A 173 15.03 19.53 26.91
CA LYS A 173 14.44 19.28 28.24
C LYS A 173 13.50 18.08 28.25
N ASP A 174 13.09 17.57 27.10
CA ASP A 174 12.23 16.38 27.04
C ASP A 174 13.07 15.12 27.28
N PRO A 175 12.72 14.29 28.29
CA PRO A 175 13.40 13.03 28.57
C PRO A 175 13.52 12.08 27.37
N ASN A 176 12.62 12.19 26.39
CA ASN A 176 12.64 11.38 25.18
C ASN A 176 13.87 11.65 24.30
N TYR A 177 14.47 12.84 24.37
CA TYR A 177 15.67 13.23 23.61
C TYR A 177 16.93 13.33 24.48
N ALA A 178 16.93 12.71 25.67
CA ALA A 178 18.07 12.72 26.60
C ALA A 178 19.38 12.16 25.99
N ASN A 179 19.27 11.32 24.95
CA ASN A 179 20.42 10.73 24.23
C ASN A 179 20.87 11.56 23.00
N GLY A 180 20.39 12.80 22.88
CA GLY A 180 20.69 13.70 21.77
C GLY A 180 19.47 13.96 20.89
N ILE A 181 19.41 15.17 20.33
CA ILE A 181 18.27 15.64 19.52
C ILE A 181 18.61 15.47 18.03
N PRO A 182 17.80 14.72 17.27
CA PRO A 182 17.93 14.67 15.82
C PRO A 182 17.59 16.02 15.18
N ALA A 183 18.00 16.22 13.93
CA ALA A 183 17.59 17.38 13.15
C ALA A 183 16.06 17.46 13.07
N PHE A 184 15.51 18.67 13.16
CA PHE A 184 14.08 18.89 13.02
C PHE A 184 13.78 20.17 12.25
N ILE A 185 12.60 20.22 11.64
CA ILE A 185 11.98 21.45 11.17
C ILE A 185 10.82 21.79 12.10
N VAL A 186 10.67 23.08 12.41
CA VAL A 186 9.68 23.58 13.35
C VAL A 186 8.93 24.75 12.76
N THR A 187 7.74 24.99 13.28
CA THR A 187 6.92 26.13 12.96
C THR A 187 6.21 26.62 14.22
N ASP A 188 6.09 27.94 14.32
CA ASP A 188 5.35 28.62 15.39
C ASP A 188 3.83 28.60 15.10
N VAL A 189 3.04 28.36 16.14
CA VAL A 189 1.57 28.43 16.15
C VAL A 189 1.04 29.82 15.85
N GLY A 190 1.81 30.86 16.16
CA GLY A 190 1.49 32.23 15.80
C GLY A 190 1.40 32.45 14.28
N SER A 191 2.10 31.62 13.49
CA SER A 191 2.18 31.75 12.04
C SER A 191 0.83 31.53 11.38
N ALA A 192 0.31 32.57 10.71
CA ALA A 192 -0.85 32.45 9.83
C ALA A 192 -0.61 31.40 8.73
N LEU A 193 0.65 31.26 8.27
CA LEU A 193 1.02 30.31 7.22
C LEU A 193 0.93 28.85 7.68
N LEU A 194 1.22 28.56 8.96
CA LEU A 194 1.01 27.22 9.53
C LEU A 194 -0.48 26.88 9.58
N LYS A 195 -1.31 27.81 10.04
CA LYS A 195 -2.77 27.62 10.13
C LYS A 195 -3.36 27.35 8.75
N VAL A 196 -2.93 28.10 7.73
CA VAL A 196 -3.31 27.89 6.33
C VAL A 196 -2.85 26.52 5.84
N HIS A 197 -1.61 26.13 6.12
CA HIS A 197 -1.08 24.81 5.75
C HIS A 197 -1.87 23.64 6.36
N LEU A 198 -2.17 23.71 7.66
CA LEU A 198 -2.97 22.68 8.33
C LEU A 198 -4.42 22.67 7.85
N ALA A 199 -5.03 23.84 7.62
CA ALA A 199 -6.39 23.95 7.09
C ALA A 199 -6.49 23.37 5.67
N ILE A 200 -5.57 23.74 4.76
CA ILE A 200 -5.53 23.20 3.40
C ILE A 200 -5.29 21.68 3.45
N GLY A 201 -4.39 21.21 4.33
CA GLY A 201 -4.13 19.78 4.52
C GLY A 201 -5.40 19.03 4.92
N LEU A 202 -6.12 19.54 5.92
CA LEU A 202 -7.39 18.97 6.38
C LEU A 202 -8.46 18.98 5.28
N VAL A 203 -8.60 20.08 4.52
CA VAL A 203 -9.55 20.18 3.40
C VAL A 203 -9.20 19.18 2.31
N MET A 204 -7.93 19.08 1.89
CA MET A 204 -7.52 18.14 0.85
C MET A 204 -7.78 16.69 1.28
N VAL A 205 -7.40 16.32 2.50
CA VAL A 205 -7.66 14.99 3.06
C VAL A 205 -9.16 14.72 3.09
N THR A 206 -9.96 15.66 3.60
CA THR A 206 -11.42 15.50 3.71
C THR A 206 -12.09 15.37 2.34
N VAL A 207 -11.71 16.20 1.36
CA VAL A 207 -12.27 16.16 0.00
C VAL A 207 -11.86 14.87 -0.71
N ALA A 208 -10.58 14.48 -0.63
CA ALA A 208 -10.10 13.24 -1.24
C ALA A 208 -10.86 12.01 -0.70
N TYR A 209 -10.97 11.90 0.63
CA TYR A 209 -11.70 10.80 1.25
C TYR A 209 -13.22 10.91 1.06
N GLY A 210 -13.78 12.12 0.95
CA GLY A 210 -15.18 12.33 0.59
C GLY A 210 -15.51 11.81 -0.81
N ILE A 211 -14.68 12.12 -1.81
CA ILE A 211 -14.79 11.58 -3.17
C ILE A 211 -14.68 10.06 -3.16
N MET A 212 -13.73 9.53 -2.41
CA MET A 212 -13.53 8.08 -2.25
C MET A 212 -14.77 7.39 -1.68
N LEU A 213 -15.33 7.89 -0.58
CA LEU A 213 -16.54 7.33 0.04
C LEU A 213 -17.75 7.42 -0.89
N TYR A 214 -17.93 8.57 -1.55
CA TYR A 214 -19.01 8.78 -2.52
C TYR A 214 -18.93 7.81 -3.69
N THR A 215 -17.77 7.73 -4.35
CA THR A 215 -17.54 6.84 -5.49
C THR A 215 -17.64 5.37 -5.08
N SER A 216 -17.19 5.02 -3.87
CA SER A 216 -17.34 3.68 -3.31
C SER A 216 -18.81 3.30 -3.07
N GLY A 217 -19.61 4.21 -2.50
CA GLY A 217 -21.06 4.02 -2.34
C GLY A 217 -21.78 3.84 -3.68
N ARG A 218 -21.45 4.66 -4.67
CA ARG A 218 -21.97 4.54 -6.05
C ARG A 218 -21.58 3.20 -6.69
N MET A 219 -20.33 2.78 -6.52
CA MET A 219 -19.81 1.51 -7.00
C MET A 219 -20.57 0.32 -6.38
N TRP A 220 -20.83 0.38 -5.06
CA TRP A 220 -21.61 -0.63 -4.36
C TRP A 220 -23.04 -0.73 -4.89
N HIS A 221 -23.72 0.41 -5.02
CA HIS A 221 -25.09 0.45 -5.53
C HIS A 221 -25.18 -0.10 -6.97
N LYS A 222 -24.24 0.28 -7.85
CA LYS A 222 -24.19 -0.21 -9.22
C LYS A 222 -23.90 -1.71 -9.28
N LEU A 223 -22.99 -2.20 -8.44
CA LEU A 223 -22.67 -3.62 -8.35
C LEU A 223 -23.91 -4.44 -7.95
N VAL A 224 -24.67 -4.00 -6.94
CA VAL A 224 -25.92 -4.66 -6.52
C VAL A 224 -26.95 -4.69 -7.66
N GLY A 225 -27.07 -3.60 -8.42
CA GLY A 225 -27.96 -3.55 -9.58
C GLY A 225 -27.58 -4.51 -10.72
N LEU A 226 -26.29 -4.85 -10.85
CA LEU A 226 -25.80 -5.83 -11.85
C LEU A 226 -26.00 -7.30 -11.41
N ARG A 227 -26.54 -7.56 -10.22
CA ARG A 227 -26.76 -8.91 -9.67
C ARG A 227 -27.61 -9.79 -10.59
N THR A 228 -28.62 -9.22 -11.24
CA THR A 228 -29.55 -9.95 -12.11
C THR A 228 -29.00 -10.21 -13.51
N GLN A 229 -27.95 -9.49 -13.91
CA GLN A 229 -27.34 -9.58 -15.25
C GLN A 229 -26.07 -10.43 -15.28
N MET A 230 -25.48 -10.73 -14.11
CA MET A 230 -24.27 -11.54 -13.99
C MET A 230 -24.58 -12.92 -13.42
N SER A 231 -23.80 -13.93 -13.82
CA SER A 231 -23.86 -15.25 -13.17
C SER A 231 -23.56 -15.13 -11.67
N ALA A 232 -24.21 -15.97 -10.86
CA ALA A 232 -24.05 -15.95 -9.39
C ALA A 232 -22.57 -16.10 -8.94
N HIS A 233 -21.76 -16.83 -9.71
CA HIS A 233 -20.33 -16.95 -9.46
C HIS A 233 -19.58 -15.65 -9.75
N LEU A 234 -19.84 -15.00 -10.90
CA LEU A 234 -19.20 -13.74 -11.28
C LEU A 234 -19.58 -12.59 -10.34
N PHE A 235 -20.85 -12.52 -9.94
CA PHE A 235 -21.33 -11.54 -8.96
C PHE A 235 -20.64 -11.68 -7.61
N ARG A 236 -20.50 -12.91 -7.08
CA ARG A 236 -19.80 -13.16 -5.80
C ARG A 236 -18.34 -12.73 -5.85
N MET A 237 -17.67 -12.97 -6.98
CA MET A 237 -16.28 -12.54 -7.17
C MET A 237 -16.17 -11.01 -7.24
N GLN A 238 -17.00 -10.35 -8.04
CA GLN A 238 -17.03 -8.89 -8.15
C GLN A 238 -17.35 -8.21 -6.81
N ARG A 239 -18.29 -8.78 -6.03
CA ARG A 239 -18.62 -8.31 -4.68
C ARG A 239 -17.45 -8.46 -3.71
N GLN A 240 -16.76 -9.60 -3.73
CA GLN A 240 -15.59 -9.82 -2.88
C GLN A 240 -14.48 -8.82 -3.20
N LEU A 241 -14.25 -8.54 -4.48
CA LEU A 241 -13.28 -7.55 -4.93
C LEU A 241 -13.67 -6.15 -4.50
N ASN A 242 -14.89 -5.69 -4.79
CA ASN A 242 -15.33 -4.36 -4.37
C ASN A 242 -15.32 -4.18 -2.84
N PHE A 243 -15.63 -5.23 -2.08
CA PHE A 243 -15.53 -5.19 -0.62
C PHE A 243 -14.07 -5.14 -0.13
N THR A 244 -13.17 -5.93 -0.74
CA THR A 244 -11.71 -5.84 -0.48
C THR A 244 -11.20 -4.43 -0.72
N LEU A 245 -11.60 -3.87 -1.86
CA LEU A 245 -11.15 -2.57 -2.35
C LEU A 245 -11.67 -1.44 -1.45
N LEU A 246 -12.86 -1.58 -0.85
CA LEU A 246 -13.38 -0.69 0.17
C LEU A 246 -12.57 -0.80 1.47
N LEU A 247 -12.33 -2.01 1.96
CA LEU A 247 -11.55 -2.25 3.19
C LEU A 247 -10.12 -1.71 3.10
N ASN A 248 -9.45 -1.96 1.98
CA ASN A 248 -8.11 -1.43 1.70
C ASN A 248 -8.07 0.10 1.69
N ALA A 249 -9.19 0.77 1.48
CA ALA A 249 -9.25 2.22 1.39
C ALA A 249 -9.70 2.89 2.69
N THR A 250 -10.46 2.18 3.52
CA THR A 250 -10.76 2.62 4.89
C THR A 250 -9.49 2.68 5.74
N ILE A 251 -8.51 1.80 5.51
CA ILE A 251 -7.26 1.75 6.27
C ILE A 251 -6.42 3.04 6.12
N PRO A 252 -6.07 3.51 4.91
CA PRO A 252 -5.42 4.81 4.71
C PRO A 252 -6.28 5.99 5.19
N CYS A 253 -7.61 5.90 5.07
CA CYS A 253 -8.53 6.94 5.54
C CYS A 253 -8.34 7.22 7.04
N LEU A 254 -8.40 6.17 7.86
CA LEU A 254 -8.18 6.31 9.30
C LEU A 254 -6.74 6.72 9.60
N SER A 255 -5.78 6.18 8.84
CA SER A 255 -4.35 6.39 9.10
C SER A 255 -3.84 7.78 8.71
N CYS A 256 -4.52 8.51 7.82
CA CYS A 256 -4.14 9.88 7.43
C CYS A 256 -5.09 10.95 8.00
N LEU A 257 -6.40 10.69 8.07
CA LEU A 257 -7.37 11.67 8.57
C LEU A 257 -7.20 11.91 10.07
N ILE A 258 -7.01 10.84 10.86
CA ILE A 258 -6.89 10.97 12.31
C ILE A 258 -5.65 11.79 12.68
N PRO A 259 -4.43 11.48 12.17
CA PRO A 259 -3.27 12.29 12.48
C PRO A 259 -3.42 13.75 12.07
N VAL A 260 -3.90 14.05 10.87
CA VAL A 260 -4.05 15.45 10.41
C VAL A 260 -5.09 16.20 11.26
N ALA A 261 -6.23 15.59 11.58
CA ALA A 261 -7.25 16.21 12.41
C ALA A 261 -6.78 16.46 13.85
N VAL A 262 -6.09 15.48 14.46
CA VAL A 262 -5.52 15.64 15.82
C VAL A 262 -4.42 16.70 15.81
N SER A 263 -3.54 16.70 14.81
CA SER A 263 -2.49 17.72 14.64
C SER A 263 -3.08 19.13 14.54
N PHE A 264 -4.17 19.27 13.77
CA PHE A 264 -4.93 20.51 13.68
C PHE A 264 -5.49 20.93 15.04
N ILE A 265 -6.19 20.05 15.75
CA ILE A 265 -6.79 20.35 17.06
C ILE A 265 -5.71 20.73 18.08
N LEU A 266 -4.62 19.96 18.18
CA LEU A 266 -3.52 20.23 19.13
C LEU A 266 -2.84 21.57 18.85
N THR A 267 -2.56 21.86 17.58
CA THR A 267 -1.93 23.12 17.18
C THR A 267 -2.84 24.31 17.47
N PHE A 268 -4.14 24.23 17.14
CA PHE A 268 -5.08 25.33 17.35
C PHE A 268 -5.44 25.58 18.82
N THR A 269 -5.55 24.51 19.61
CA THR A 269 -5.81 24.63 21.05
C THR A 269 -4.56 24.93 21.87
N ARG A 270 -3.37 24.93 21.25
CA ARG A 270 -2.06 25.04 21.92
C ARG A 270 -1.86 24.01 23.03
N SER A 271 -2.47 22.84 22.85
CA SER A 271 -2.40 21.74 23.83
C SER A 271 -1.11 20.96 23.67
N ASN A 272 -0.43 20.67 24.77
CA ASN A 272 0.75 19.82 24.80
C ASN A 272 0.37 18.48 25.47
N ILE A 273 0.15 17.45 24.65
CA ILE A 273 -0.08 16.09 25.13
C ILE A 273 1.15 15.25 24.81
N SER A 274 1.93 14.97 25.86
CA SER A 274 3.14 14.14 25.75
C SER A 274 2.80 12.77 25.15
N GLY A 275 3.61 12.30 24.20
CA GLY A 275 3.44 11.00 23.55
C GLY A 275 2.50 10.98 22.34
N VAL A 276 1.64 11.99 22.14
CA VAL A 276 0.66 11.96 21.04
C VAL A 276 1.32 12.03 19.68
N GLY A 277 2.34 12.88 19.49
CA GLY A 277 3.08 12.95 18.23
C GLY A 277 3.71 11.62 17.82
N GLN A 278 4.25 10.88 18.80
CA GLN A 278 4.85 9.56 18.60
C GLN A 278 3.81 8.52 18.18
N VAL A 279 2.62 8.53 18.80
CA VAL A 279 1.49 7.66 18.43
C VAL A 279 0.97 7.98 17.03
N LEU A 280 0.77 9.26 16.71
CA LEU A 280 0.34 9.69 15.38
C LEU A 280 1.35 9.28 14.30
N SER A 281 2.65 9.39 14.60
CA SER A 281 3.72 8.93 13.70
C SER A 281 3.61 7.43 13.44
N MET A 282 3.39 6.60 14.46
CA MET A 282 3.19 5.16 14.29
C MET A 282 1.97 4.84 13.41
N ILE A 283 0.85 5.53 13.60
CA ILE A 283 -0.36 5.35 12.80
C ILE A 283 -0.06 5.60 11.31
N ILE A 284 0.67 6.68 10.99
CA ILE A 284 1.09 6.98 9.61
C ILE A 284 2.04 5.90 9.08
N ILE A 285 3.00 5.43 9.88
CA ILE A 285 4.02 4.48 9.40
C ILE A 285 3.44 3.08 9.14
N ILE A 286 2.36 2.70 9.81
CA ILE A 286 1.76 1.37 9.70
C ILE A 286 0.88 1.24 8.44
N TYR A 287 0.36 2.32 7.86
CA TYR A 287 -0.58 2.21 6.73
C TYR A 287 0.00 1.47 5.51
N PRO A 288 1.27 1.69 5.07
CA PRO A 288 1.84 0.98 3.92
C PRO A 288 2.07 -0.52 4.17
N VAL A 289 2.01 -0.96 5.43
CA VAL A 289 2.04 -2.37 5.84
C VAL A 289 0.63 -2.96 5.82
N ALA A 290 -0.33 -2.21 6.39
CA ALA A 290 -1.71 -2.65 6.52
C ALA A 290 -2.40 -2.79 5.14
N HIS A 291 -2.06 -1.91 4.18
CA HIS A 291 -2.62 -1.94 2.84
C HIS A 291 -2.36 -3.26 2.07
N PRO A 292 -1.12 -3.71 1.84
CA PRO A 292 -0.84 -4.97 1.16
C PRO A 292 -1.32 -6.20 1.95
N LEU A 293 -1.29 -6.16 3.29
CA LEU A 293 -1.85 -7.24 4.10
C LEU A 293 -3.35 -7.41 3.87
N ALA A 294 -4.10 -6.31 3.84
CA ALA A 294 -5.52 -6.34 3.57
C ALA A 294 -5.80 -6.89 2.16
N ALA A 295 -5.03 -6.46 1.15
CA ALA A 295 -5.13 -7.00 -0.21
C ALA A 295 -4.89 -8.52 -0.25
N ILE A 296 -3.81 -9.00 0.36
CA ILE A 296 -3.43 -10.42 0.37
C ILE A 296 -4.47 -11.26 1.11
N CYS A 297 -4.98 -10.79 2.25
CA CYS A 297 -5.91 -11.52 3.11
C CYS A 297 -7.30 -11.67 2.48
N VAL A 298 -7.80 -10.64 1.80
CA VAL A 298 -9.16 -10.63 1.27
C VAL A 298 -9.24 -11.20 -0.15
N ILE A 299 -8.22 -11.04 -1.00
CA ILE A 299 -8.19 -11.63 -2.35
C ILE A 299 -7.89 -13.13 -2.25
N ARG A 300 -8.90 -13.96 -2.50
CA ARG A 300 -8.83 -15.43 -2.35
C ARG A 300 -7.65 -16.08 -3.09
N HIS A 301 -7.35 -15.63 -4.31
CA HIS A 301 -6.26 -16.16 -5.12
C HIS A 301 -4.89 -15.83 -4.52
N TYR A 302 -4.75 -14.62 -3.96
CA TYR A 302 -3.52 -14.16 -3.33
C TYR A 302 -3.26 -14.95 -2.05
N ARG A 303 -4.24 -14.99 -1.14
CA ARG A 303 -4.14 -15.77 0.10
C ARG A 303 -3.80 -17.24 -0.15
N ARG A 304 -4.46 -17.89 -1.12
CA ARG A 304 -4.18 -19.29 -1.46
C ARG A 304 -2.75 -19.48 -1.95
N THR A 305 -2.27 -18.60 -2.82
CA THR A 305 -0.91 -18.68 -3.36
C THR A 305 0.14 -18.47 -2.26
N CYS A 306 -0.07 -17.47 -1.40
CA CYS A 306 0.82 -17.20 -0.27
C CYS A 306 0.83 -18.36 0.74
N LEU A 307 -0.34 -18.93 1.10
CA LEU A 307 -0.42 -20.08 2.00
C LEU A 307 0.27 -21.32 1.42
N LEU A 308 0.13 -21.57 0.12
CA LEU A 308 0.81 -22.68 -0.55
C LEU A 308 2.33 -22.48 -0.56
N ALA A 309 2.80 -21.27 -0.88
CA ALA A 309 4.22 -20.94 -0.83
C ALA A 309 4.80 -21.08 0.59
N PHE A 310 4.09 -20.57 1.60
CA PHE A 310 4.47 -20.67 3.00
C PHE A 310 4.52 -22.12 3.50
N ARG A 311 3.54 -22.96 3.14
CA ARG A 311 3.55 -24.40 3.45
C ARG A 311 4.73 -25.12 2.80
N LYS A 312 5.06 -24.80 1.54
CA LYS A 312 6.24 -25.38 0.87
C LYS A 312 7.53 -24.97 1.58
N LEU A 313 7.67 -23.71 1.99
CA LEU A 313 8.83 -23.22 2.73
C LEU A 313 8.99 -23.91 4.10
N LEU A 314 7.90 -24.14 4.82
CA LEU A 314 7.92 -24.88 6.09
C LEU A 314 8.23 -26.36 5.90
N ASN A 315 7.66 -27.00 4.87
CA ASN A 315 7.90 -28.42 4.58
C ASN A 315 9.32 -28.69 4.05
N LEU A 316 9.95 -27.71 3.38
CA LEU A 316 11.36 -27.79 2.96
C LEU A 316 12.34 -27.71 4.15
N LYS A 317 11.92 -27.15 5.30
CA LYS A 317 12.70 -27.19 6.55
C LYS A 317 12.55 -28.52 7.31
N GLY A 318 11.52 -29.32 7.04
CA GLY A 318 11.31 -30.64 7.66
C GLY A 318 11.91 -31.83 6.90
N SER A 319 12.44 -31.62 5.69
CA SER A 319 12.92 -32.69 4.80
C SER A 319 14.44 -32.60 4.59
N LYS A 320 15.21 -32.62 5.69
CA LYS A 320 16.66 -32.91 5.63
C LYS A 320 17.08 -34.16 6.41
N THR A 321 16.19 -34.77 7.18
CA THR A 321 16.46 -36.02 7.93
C THR A 321 15.86 -37.28 7.30
N ASP A 322 14.88 -37.17 6.40
CA ASP A 322 14.19 -38.37 5.87
C ASP A 322 14.72 -38.87 4.51
N ILE A 323 15.57 -38.09 3.83
CA ILE A 323 16.11 -38.47 2.52
C ILE A 323 17.21 -39.53 2.64
N LEU A 324 17.94 -39.56 3.76
CA LEU A 324 18.95 -40.60 4.04
C LEU A 324 18.34 -41.96 4.47
N GLY A 325 17.10 -41.98 4.98
CA GLY A 325 16.41 -43.22 5.38
C GLY A 325 15.63 -43.90 4.25
N SER A 326 15.26 -43.14 3.20
CA SER A 326 14.45 -43.65 2.08
C SER A 326 15.29 -44.36 1.02
N GLU A 327 16.52 -43.91 0.76
CA GLU A 327 17.41 -44.53 -0.23
C GLU A 327 17.92 -45.92 0.19
N ALA A 328 18.11 -46.16 1.49
CA ALA A 328 18.50 -47.48 2.02
C ALA A 328 17.41 -48.56 1.83
N ASN A 329 16.13 -48.17 1.82
CA ASN A 329 15.01 -49.11 1.67
C ASN A 329 14.65 -49.39 0.19
N SER A 330 14.93 -48.47 -0.74
CA SER A 330 14.73 -48.70 -2.17
C SER A 330 15.80 -49.62 -2.78
N ALA A 331 17.04 -49.54 -2.32
CA ALA A 331 18.13 -50.42 -2.80
C ALA A 331 17.88 -51.90 -2.47
N LYS A 332 17.18 -52.20 -1.37
CA LYS A 332 16.86 -53.58 -0.97
C LYS A 332 15.72 -54.20 -1.79
N LYS A 333 14.80 -53.37 -2.32
CA LYS A 333 13.60 -53.82 -3.05
C LYS A 333 13.84 -54.06 -4.55
N GLN A 334 14.93 -53.51 -5.11
CA GLN A 334 15.29 -53.68 -6.53
C GLN A 334 16.06 -54.97 -6.83
N SER A 335 16.61 -55.65 -5.81
CA SER A 335 17.33 -56.93 -6.00
C SER A 335 16.42 -58.16 -6.22
N THR A 336 15.10 -58.04 -5.97
CA THR A 336 14.17 -59.18 -5.97
C THR A 336 13.21 -59.25 -7.17
N LEU A 337 13.28 -58.32 -8.14
CA LEU A 337 12.33 -58.26 -9.27
C LEU A 337 12.97 -58.43 -10.67
N GLY A 338 14.15 -59.04 -10.74
CA GLY A 338 14.89 -59.26 -11.99
C GLY A 338 14.67 -60.64 -12.62
N SER A 339 13.43 -61.04 -12.88
CA SER A 339 13.15 -62.24 -13.68
C SER A 339 11.67 -62.29 -14.10
N TYR A 340 11.34 -61.90 -15.33
CA TYR A 340 10.27 -62.49 -16.19
C TYR A 340 10.18 -61.73 -17.54
N ILE A 341 11.08 -62.13 -18.44
CA ILE A 341 11.00 -62.43 -19.88
C ILE A 341 9.81 -61.89 -20.74
N TYR A 342 10.22 -61.33 -21.90
CA TYR A 342 9.51 -60.87 -23.11
C TYR A 342 8.60 -61.90 -23.83
N ARG A 343 7.51 -61.40 -24.48
CA ARG A 343 6.94 -61.99 -25.72
C ARG A 343 6.07 -61.00 -26.53
N THR A 344 6.48 -60.68 -27.76
CA THR A 344 5.64 -60.29 -28.94
C THR A 344 5.33 -61.59 -29.75
N PRO A 345 4.36 -61.71 -30.70
CA PRO A 345 4.24 -60.87 -31.91
C PRO A 345 2.88 -60.77 -32.68
N ASN A 346 2.92 -59.98 -33.77
CA ASN A 346 2.32 -60.16 -35.11
C ASN A 346 1.07 -59.39 -35.63
N THR A 347 1.32 -58.89 -36.85
CA THR A 347 0.55 -58.27 -37.94
C THR A 347 -0.72 -59.01 -38.40
N THR A 348 -1.76 -58.36 -38.94
CA THR A 348 -2.02 -58.05 -40.38
C THR A 348 -3.45 -57.47 -40.62
N ARG A 349 -3.58 -56.53 -41.56
CA ARG A 349 -4.65 -56.36 -42.60
C ARG A 349 -6.13 -56.18 -42.17
N TRP A 350 -6.75 -55.04 -42.52
CA TRP A 350 -8.05 -54.93 -43.23
C TRP A 350 -8.28 -53.49 -43.76
N LYS A 351 -8.89 -53.40 -44.95
CA LYS A 351 -9.10 -52.23 -45.82
C LYS A 351 -10.43 -51.50 -45.53
N ASN A 352 -10.48 -50.23 -45.95
CA ASN A 352 -11.63 -49.45 -46.46
C ASN A 352 -12.87 -49.19 -45.57
N THR A 353 -13.15 -47.92 -45.30
CA THR A 353 -14.34 -47.20 -45.85
C THR A 353 -14.22 -45.68 -45.64
N ASN A 354 -14.68 -44.96 -46.66
CA ASN A 354 -14.73 -43.50 -46.81
C ASN A 354 -15.78 -42.86 -45.88
N TYR A 355 -15.49 -41.69 -45.29
CA TYR A 355 -16.41 -40.54 -45.22
C TYR A 355 -15.61 -39.24 -44.97
N LEU A 356 -15.47 -38.44 -46.03
CA LEU A 356 -15.14 -37.01 -45.99
C LEU A 356 -16.41 -36.27 -46.44
N LYS A 357 -16.86 -35.26 -45.67
CA LYS A 357 -17.08 -33.90 -46.18
C LYS A 357 -17.42 -32.87 -45.07
N PRO A 358 -17.03 -31.59 -45.26
CA PRO A 358 -17.18 -30.49 -44.31
C PRO A 358 -18.45 -29.65 -44.57
N PHE A 359 -18.92 -28.93 -43.55
CA PHE A 359 -20.03 -27.98 -43.66
C PHE A 359 -19.50 -26.56 -43.88
N CYS A 360 -19.75 -26.02 -45.08
CA CYS A 360 -19.75 -24.58 -45.39
C CYS A 360 -21.21 -24.14 -45.55
N ILE A 361 -21.62 -23.04 -44.93
CA ILE A 361 -22.76 -22.24 -45.39
C ILE A 361 -22.28 -20.80 -45.57
N ASN A 362 -22.41 -20.37 -46.82
CA ASN A 362 -22.32 -19.01 -47.30
C ASN A 362 -23.76 -18.48 -47.37
N ASN A 363 -24.02 -17.24 -46.96
CA ASN A 363 -25.08 -16.45 -47.59
C ASN A 363 -24.86 -14.94 -47.35
N GLN A 364 -24.62 -14.26 -48.46
CA GLN A 364 -24.74 -12.83 -48.67
C GLN A 364 -26.18 -12.49 -49.05
N VAL A 365 -26.78 -11.40 -48.54
CA VAL A 365 -27.70 -10.51 -49.30
C VAL A 365 -27.70 -9.07 -48.71
N LYS A 366 -27.28 -8.11 -49.55
CA LYS A 366 -27.70 -6.69 -49.82
C LYS A 366 -28.44 -5.86 -48.74
N VAL A 367 -27.94 -4.67 -48.35
CA VAL A 367 -28.10 -3.30 -48.94
C VAL A 367 -29.53 -2.75 -48.93
N THR A 368 -29.77 -1.68 -48.14
CA THR A 368 -30.43 -0.43 -48.58
C THR A 368 -30.28 0.71 -47.56
N GLN A 369 -30.23 1.92 -48.11
CA GLN A 369 -30.07 3.24 -47.50
C GLN A 369 -31.26 3.67 -46.60
N LYS A 370 -30.97 4.43 -45.55
CA LYS A 370 -31.48 5.79 -45.33
C LYS A 370 -30.68 6.52 -44.27
#